data_AF-A0A935HJ22-F1
#
_entry.id   AF-A0A935HJ22-F1
#
_cell.length_a   1.000
_cell.length_b   1.000
_cell.length_c   1.000
_cell.angle_alpha   90.00
_cell.angle_beta   90.00
_cell.angle_gamma   90.00
#
_symmetry.space_group_name_H-M   'P 1'
#
loop_
_entity.id
_entity.type
_entity.pdbx_description
1 polymer ?
#
loop_
_entity_poly.entity_id
_entity_poly.type
_entity_poly.pdbx_seq_one_letter_code
_entity_poly.pdbx_strand_id
1 'polypeptide(L)'
;MQDGLPLAEGSYISRFYVLPNNTGESVVFQAMADVATDYPIFKIAFDQGSNSFKFYGGNGSGGFGSPVSITTVNGVAIAANRWYMVETTYTRGSGTSAGTLSATVIGNRGNGSLTGTTPSTANLAAGSMVLANAADGVDYVQLGWVSGGAGTSVVVDGFESRRSTAIGSLKRGDANNSGTCTSGDATQALQEVNAITGNNETGLKLGQTDCNENGSVTSGDSTCILNMVNADTASGGTRVCGMPITP
;
A
#
# COMPACT_ATOMS: atom_id res chain seq x y z
N MET A 1 -1.49 14.33 -7.36
CA MET A 1 -0.08 14.30 -7.85
C MET A 1 -0.09 13.51 -9.14
N GLN A 2 0.53 14.00 -10.21
CA GLN A 2 0.70 13.30 -11.50
C GLN A 2 2.20 13.17 -11.74
N ASP A 3 2.68 11.94 -11.95
CA ASP A 3 4.02 11.62 -12.47
C ASP A 3 3.80 11.21 -13.94
N GLY A 4 4.41 11.89 -14.90
CA GLY A 4 4.00 11.86 -16.32
C GLY A 4 5.09 11.49 -17.32
N LEU A 5 6.30 11.13 -16.86
CA LEU A 5 7.42 10.80 -17.74
C LEU A 5 8.23 9.58 -17.24
N PRO A 6 8.62 8.66 -18.13
CA PRO A 6 8.35 8.59 -19.56
C PRO A 6 6.93 8.13 -19.88
N LEU A 7 6.52 8.39 -21.13
CA LEU A 7 5.22 7.97 -21.63
C LEU A 7 5.21 6.48 -22.02
N ALA A 8 4.04 5.85 -21.90
CA ALA A 8 3.68 4.52 -22.32
C ALA A 8 4.62 3.43 -21.77
N GLU A 9 4.76 3.39 -20.45
CA GLU A 9 5.67 2.46 -19.79
C GLU A 9 5.33 0.99 -20.06
N GLY A 10 6.34 0.22 -20.48
CA GLY A 10 6.21 -1.22 -20.68
C GLY A 10 6.26 -2.04 -19.39
N SER A 11 6.77 -1.47 -18.31
CA SER A 11 6.68 -2.02 -16.96
C SER A 11 6.60 -0.88 -15.96
N TYR A 12 5.74 -1.06 -14.96
CA TYR A 12 5.52 -0.08 -13.92
C TYR A 12 5.34 -0.77 -12.57
N ILE A 13 6.20 -0.45 -11.62
CA ILE A 13 6.12 -0.90 -10.25
C ILE A 13 5.72 0.31 -9.41
N SER A 14 4.69 0.19 -8.58
CA SER A 14 4.29 1.26 -7.66
C SER A 14 4.03 0.72 -6.28
N ARG A 15 4.42 1.48 -5.27
CA ARG A 15 4.11 1.26 -3.85
C ARG A 15 3.46 2.50 -3.29
N PHE A 16 2.40 2.34 -2.52
CA PHE A 16 1.84 3.40 -1.70
C PHE A 16 1.25 2.83 -0.40
N TYR A 17 1.06 3.71 0.56
CA TYR A 17 0.37 3.43 1.81
C TYR A 17 -1.03 4.02 1.73
N VAL A 18 -2.01 3.31 2.27
CA VAL A 18 -3.41 3.73 2.28
C VAL A 18 -4.05 3.42 3.62
N LEU A 19 -4.81 4.38 4.13
CA LEU A 19 -5.71 4.27 5.27
C LEU A 19 -7.14 4.52 4.75
N PRO A 20 -7.87 3.48 4.33
CA PRO A 20 -9.22 3.64 3.82
C PRO A 20 -10.20 3.86 4.99
N ASN A 21 -10.94 4.97 4.97
CA ASN A 21 -12.04 5.25 5.88
C ASN A 21 -13.29 5.64 5.09
N ASN A 22 -13.59 4.83 4.08
CA ASN A 22 -14.74 4.95 3.21
C ASN A 22 -15.73 3.79 3.44
N THR A 23 -16.97 4.03 3.04
CA THR A 23 -18.04 3.05 2.89
C THR A 23 -18.27 2.74 1.42
N GLY A 24 -18.64 1.50 1.12
CA GLY A 24 -18.74 0.99 -0.24
C GLY A 24 -17.39 0.88 -0.95
N GLU A 25 -17.42 0.84 -2.27
CA GLU A 25 -16.22 0.73 -3.11
C GLU A 25 -15.68 2.11 -3.53
N SER A 26 -14.47 2.44 -3.10
CA SER A 26 -13.74 3.65 -3.52
C SER A 26 -12.45 3.29 -4.23
N VAL A 27 -12.20 3.95 -5.35
CA VAL A 27 -10.95 3.84 -6.10
C VAL A 27 -9.87 4.62 -5.34
N VAL A 28 -8.84 3.90 -4.89
CA VAL A 28 -7.73 4.44 -4.08
C VAL A 28 -6.47 4.73 -4.91
N PHE A 29 -6.36 4.06 -6.06
CA PHE A 29 -5.26 4.21 -7.00
C PHE A 29 -5.73 3.88 -8.42
N GLN A 30 -5.21 4.62 -9.40
CA GLN A 30 -5.49 4.38 -10.82
C GLN A 30 -4.27 4.73 -11.65
N ALA A 31 -3.86 3.83 -12.55
CA ALA A 31 -2.84 4.09 -13.56
C ALA A 31 -3.50 4.34 -14.92
N MET A 32 -3.03 5.37 -15.61
CA MET A 32 -3.68 5.98 -16.77
C MET A 32 -2.73 5.98 -17.96
N ALA A 33 -3.31 5.82 -19.15
CA ALA A 33 -2.67 6.20 -20.40
C ALA A 33 -3.00 7.68 -20.70
N ASP A 34 -2.00 8.44 -21.14
CA ASP A 34 -2.08 9.81 -21.65
C ASP A 34 -2.08 9.73 -23.18
N VAL A 35 -3.30 9.67 -23.74
CA VAL A 35 -3.55 9.56 -25.18
C VAL A 35 -4.61 10.58 -25.57
N ALA A 36 -5.06 10.60 -26.82
CA ALA A 36 -6.08 11.56 -27.27
C ALA A 36 -7.38 11.55 -26.41
N THR A 37 -7.65 10.43 -25.74
CA THR A 37 -8.64 10.35 -24.66
C THR A 37 -8.09 9.47 -23.55
N ASP A 38 -7.64 10.09 -22.48
CA ASP A 38 -7.11 9.40 -21.30
C ASP A 38 -8.04 8.29 -20.82
N TYR A 39 -7.46 7.15 -20.54
CA TYR A 39 -8.22 6.00 -20.05
C TYR A 39 -7.39 5.18 -19.04
N PRO A 40 -8.05 4.51 -18.10
CA PRO A 40 -7.35 3.69 -17.11
C PRO A 40 -6.84 2.37 -17.68
N ILE A 41 -5.59 2.06 -17.35
CA ILE A 41 -4.98 0.75 -17.62
C ILE A 41 -5.29 -0.24 -16.51
N PHE A 42 -5.21 0.21 -15.26
CA PHE A 42 -5.67 -0.56 -14.11
C PHE A 42 -6.05 0.37 -12.98
N LYS A 43 -6.88 -0.14 -12.06
CA LYS A 43 -7.20 0.55 -10.82
C LYS A 43 -7.22 -0.40 -9.64
N ILE A 44 -7.10 0.19 -8.47
CA ILE A 44 -7.20 -0.49 -7.19
C ILE A 44 -8.31 0.20 -6.41
N ALA A 45 -9.27 -0.57 -5.94
CA ALA A 45 -10.35 -0.07 -5.11
C ALA A 45 -10.33 -0.76 -3.74
N PHE A 46 -10.71 -0.03 -2.70
CA PHE A 46 -11.08 -0.60 -1.43
C PHE A 46 -12.60 -0.68 -1.34
N ASP A 47 -13.13 -1.87 -1.07
CA ASP A 47 -14.56 -2.09 -0.84
C ASP A 47 -14.80 -2.50 0.61
N GLN A 48 -15.42 -1.60 1.37
CA GLN A 48 -15.79 -1.88 2.76
C GLN A 48 -16.87 -2.95 2.88
N GLY A 49 -17.79 -3.05 1.91
CA GLY A 49 -18.89 -4.03 1.94
C GLY A 49 -18.38 -5.46 1.84
N SER A 50 -17.34 -5.69 1.03
CA SER A 50 -16.68 -6.99 0.92
C SER A 50 -15.39 -7.13 1.73
N ASN A 51 -14.99 -6.08 2.47
CA ASN A 51 -13.74 -6.04 3.22
C ASN A 51 -12.55 -6.48 2.35
N SER A 52 -12.36 -5.81 1.21
CA SER A 52 -11.35 -6.25 0.23
C SER A 52 -10.68 -5.11 -0.52
N PHE A 53 -9.45 -5.37 -0.96
CA PHE A 53 -8.85 -4.65 -2.07
C PHE A 53 -9.17 -5.37 -3.37
N LYS A 54 -9.70 -4.63 -4.34
CA LYS A 54 -10.07 -5.10 -5.67
C LYS A 54 -9.13 -4.51 -6.72
N PHE A 55 -8.56 -5.38 -7.54
CA PHE A 55 -7.62 -5.03 -8.60
C PHE A 55 -8.30 -5.26 -9.94
N TYR A 56 -8.45 -4.18 -10.70
CA TYR A 56 -9.16 -4.17 -11.97
C TYR A 56 -8.20 -3.93 -13.12
N GLY A 57 -8.31 -4.75 -14.16
CA GLY A 57 -7.71 -4.49 -15.46
C GLY A 57 -8.60 -3.60 -16.32
N GLY A 58 -8.00 -2.70 -17.08
CA GLY A 58 -8.69 -1.95 -18.13
C GLY A 58 -9.32 -2.90 -19.16
N ASN A 59 -10.39 -2.45 -19.79
CA ASN A 59 -11.13 -3.19 -20.82
C ASN A 59 -11.25 -2.32 -22.09
N GLY A 60 -10.11 -2.03 -22.71
CA GLY A 60 -9.99 -1.06 -23.79
C GLY A 60 -10.21 0.37 -23.28
N SER A 61 -10.75 1.24 -24.13
CA SER A 61 -11.01 2.65 -23.80
C SER A 61 -12.23 2.89 -22.90
N GLY A 62 -13.00 1.84 -22.56
CA GLY A 62 -14.38 2.00 -22.09
C GLY A 62 -14.69 1.49 -20.68
N GLY A 63 -13.71 1.04 -19.89
CA GLY A 63 -13.97 0.63 -18.50
C GLY A 63 -13.03 -0.43 -17.97
N PHE A 64 -13.54 -1.26 -17.06
CA PHE A 64 -12.77 -2.28 -16.37
C PHE A 64 -13.42 -3.66 -16.51
N GLY A 65 -12.58 -4.70 -16.55
CA GLY A 65 -13.01 -6.09 -16.46
C GLY A 65 -13.41 -6.50 -15.03
N SER A 66 -13.59 -7.81 -14.83
CA SER A 66 -13.84 -8.36 -13.49
C SER A 66 -12.60 -8.22 -12.60
N PRO A 67 -12.74 -7.84 -11.32
CA PRO A 67 -11.60 -7.68 -10.43
C PRO A 67 -11.12 -9.03 -9.89
N VAL A 68 -9.83 -9.07 -9.53
CA VAL A 68 -9.33 -10.02 -8.54
C VAL A 68 -9.33 -9.33 -7.18
N SER A 69 -9.69 -10.05 -6.12
CA SER A 69 -9.82 -9.48 -4.78
C SER A 69 -8.87 -10.13 -3.78
N ILE A 70 -8.31 -9.30 -2.90
CA ILE A 70 -7.67 -9.74 -1.66
C ILE A 70 -8.63 -9.40 -0.52
N THR A 71 -9.04 -10.39 0.26
CA THR A 71 -10.00 -10.23 1.39
C THR A 71 -9.34 -10.37 2.76
N THR A 72 -8.15 -10.96 2.81
CA THR A 72 -7.37 -11.14 4.04
C THR A 72 -5.93 -10.74 3.81
N VAL A 73 -5.28 -10.25 4.87
CA VAL A 73 -3.83 -10.07 4.97
C VAL A 73 -3.39 -10.64 6.31
N ASN A 74 -2.31 -11.42 6.34
CA ASN A 74 -1.87 -12.10 7.57
C ASN A 74 -2.93 -13.01 8.21
N GLY A 75 -3.83 -13.58 7.39
CA GLY A 75 -4.95 -14.37 7.88
C GLY A 75 -6.04 -13.56 8.60
N VAL A 76 -5.92 -12.23 8.64
CA VAL A 76 -6.92 -11.32 9.21
C VAL A 76 -7.69 -10.67 8.07
N ALA A 77 -9.01 -10.52 8.22
CA ALA A 77 -9.82 -9.78 7.25
C ALA A 77 -9.29 -8.36 7.05
N ILE A 78 -9.33 -7.87 5.81
CA ILE A 78 -9.13 -6.45 5.54
C ILE A 78 -10.26 -5.66 6.21
N ALA A 79 -9.96 -4.45 6.69
CA ALA A 79 -10.89 -3.62 7.42
C ALA A 79 -10.62 -2.14 7.11
N ALA A 80 -11.66 -1.31 7.22
CA ALA A 80 -11.48 0.14 7.20
C ALA A 80 -10.71 0.61 8.45
N ASN A 81 -10.15 1.81 8.40
CA ASN A 81 -9.36 2.43 9.46
C ASN A 81 -8.13 1.61 9.86
N ARG A 82 -7.46 1.01 8.87
CA ARG A 82 -6.19 0.30 9.04
C ARG A 82 -5.21 0.72 7.96
N TRP A 83 -3.93 0.81 8.31
CA TRP A 83 -2.90 1.08 7.32
C TRP A 83 -2.58 -0.19 6.52
N TYR A 84 -2.45 0.01 5.21
CA TYR A 84 -2.00 -1.00 4.27
C TYR A 84 -0.93 -0.42 3.36
N MET A 85 0.11 -1.21 3.09
CA MET A 85 0.96 -1.00 1.93
C MET A 85 0.40 -1.83 0.78
N VAL A 86 0.28 -1.19 -0.38
CA VAL A 86 -0.06 -1.82 -1.65
C VAL A 86 1.12 -1.64 -2.58
N GLU A 87 1.69 -2.74 -3.06
CA GLU A 87 2.70 -2.75 -4.11
C GLU A 87 2.12 -3.46 -5.34
N THR A 88 2.27 -2.87 -6.51
CA THR A 88 1.85 -3.48 -7.78
C THR A 88 3.01 -3.56 -8.75
N THR A 89 3.02 -4.61 -9.56
CA THR A 89 3.90 -4.76 -10.71
C THR A 89 3.05 -4.97 -11.95
N TYR A 90 3.03 -3.96 -12.81
CA TYR A 90 2.45 -4.02 -14.14
C TYR A 90 3.53 -4.38 -15.16
N THR A 91 3.19 -5.29 -16.07
CA THR A 91 3.99 -5.58 -17.26
C THR A 91 3.10 -5.51 -18.49
N ARG A 92 3.48 -4.70 -19.46
CA ARG A 92 2.87 -4.68 -20.79
C ARG A 92 3.31 -5.92 -21.56
N GLY A 93 2.35 -6.66 -22.10
CA GLY A 93 2.61 -7.75 -23.02
C GLY A 93 2.54 -7.30 -24.48
N SER A 94 2.93 -8.18 -25.40
CA SER A 94 2.75 -7.96 -26.84
C SER A 94 1.26 -8.01 -27.23
N GLY A 95 0.74 -6.96 -27.85
CA GLY A 95 -0.68 -6.86 -28.22
C GLY A 95 -1.53 -6.20 -27.13
N THR A 96 -2.84 -6.10 -27.35
CA THR A 96 -3.74 -5.36 -26.46
C THR A 96 -4.10 -6.13 -25.19
N SER A 97 -4.08 -7.47 -25.20
CA SER A 97 -4.61 -8.29 -24.11
C SER A 97 -3.56 -9.14 -23.39
N ALA A 98 -2.28 -8.86 -23.58
CA ALA A 98 -1.19 -9.65 -23.01
C ALA A 98 -0.59 -9.06 -21.73
N GLY A 99 -1.08 -7.90 -21.28
CA GLY A 99 -0.62 -7.27 -20.05
C GLY A 99 -0.96 -8.09 -18.81
N THR A 100 -0.13 -7.96 -17.78
CA THR A 100 -0.33 -8.58 -16.47
C THR A 100 -0.20 -7.55 -15.36
N LEU A 101 -0.88 -7.82 -14.24
CA LEU A 101 -0.73 -7.07 -13.00
C LEU A 101 -0.58 -8.05 -11.85
N SER A 102 0.51 -7.93 -11.10
CA SER A 102 0.63 -8.54 -9.78
C SER A 102 0.44 -7.46 -8.74
N ALA A 103 -0.26 -7.78 -7.66
CA ALA A 103 -0.47 -6.89 -6.54
C ALA A 103 -0.19 -7.62 -5.23
N THR A 104 0.45 -6.91 -4.32
CA THR A 104 0.88 -7.40 -3.01
C THR A 104 0.32 -6.42 -1.97
N VAL A 105 -0.42 -6.94 -0.99
CA VAL A 105 -0.96 -6.13 0.11
C VAL A 105 -0.46 -6.69 1.43
N ILE A 106 0.01 -5.79 2.29
CA ILE A 106 0.45 -6.07 3.65
C ILE A 106 -0.08 -4.98 4.57
N GLY A 107 -0.49 -5.34 5.78
CA GLY A 107 -1.04 -4.38 6.74
C GLY A 107 -1.93 -5.08 7.78
N ASN A 108 -2.66 -4.28 8.57
CA ASN A 108 -3.56 -4.73 9.62
C ASN A 108 -2.92 -5.74 10.61
N ARG A 109 -1.73 -5.41 11.13
CA ARG A 109 -0.89 -6.36 11.86
C ARG A 109 -1.10 -6.36 13.37
N GLY A 110 -1.66 -5.30 13.94
CA GLY A 110 -1.89 -5.17 15.37
C GLY A 110 -0.62 -5.26 16.22
N ASN A 111 -0.76 -5.35 17.55
CA ASN A 111 0.39 -5.33 18.47
C ASN A 111 1.19 -6.65 18.54
N GLY A 112 0.64 -7.75 18.01
CA GLY A 112 1.13 -9.11 18.28
C GLY A 112 2.01 -9.76 17.20
N SER A 113 2.02 -9.24 15.97
CA SER A 113 2.81 -9.84 14.88
C SER A 113 4.19 -9.20 14.77
N LEU A 114 5.22 -9.96 15.18
CA LEU A 114 6.62 -9.51 15.35
C LEU A 114 7.58 -9.99 14.24
N THR A 115 7.04 -10.66 13.23
CA THR A 115 7.80 -11.21 12.10
C THR A 115 7.09 -10.89 10.79
N GLY A 116 7.90 -10.70 9.75
CA GLY A 116 7.55 -10.68 8.32
C GLY A 116 6.16 -11.23 8.03
N THR A 117 5.21 -10.33 8.07
CA THR A 117 3.81 -10.59 7.85
C THR A 117 3.60 -10.99 6.41
N THR A 118 3.17 -12.23 6.20
CA THR A 118 2.96 -12.81 4.88
C THR A 118 2.05 -11.90 4.07
N PRO A 119 2.56 -11.23 3.03
CA PRO A 119 1.72 -10.41 2.19
C PRO A 119 0.71 -11.31 1.46
N SER A 120 -0.46 -10.78 1.22
CA SER A 120 -1.41 -11.41 0.31
C SER A 120 -1.17 -10.92 -1.10
N THR A 121 -1.25 -11.83 -2.06
CA THR A 121 -1.01 -11.50 -3.47
C THR A 121 -2.25 -11.76 -4.32
N ALA A 122 -2.45 -10.91 -5.32
CA ALA A 122 -3.46 -11.05 -6.36
C ALA A 122 -2.79 -10.87 -7.72
N ASN A 123 -3.22 -11.65 -8.71
CA ASN A 123 -2.66 -11.58 -10.05
C ASN A 123 -3.79 -11.48 -11.08
N LEU A 124 -3.75 -10.44 -11.90
CA LEU A 124 -4.47 -10.38 -13.17
C LEU A 124 -3.56 -10.98 -14.24
N ALA A 125 -3.97 -12.14 -14.76
CA ALA A 125 -3.29 -12.81 -15.86
C ALA A 125 -3.58 -12.10 -17.20
N ALA A 126 -2.81 -12.49 -18.22
CA ALA A 126 -3.10 -12.10 -19.60
C ALA A 126 -4.55 -12.44 -19.96
N GLY A 127 -5.22 -11.54 -20.70
CA GLY A 127 -6.64 -11.61 -21.02
C GLY A 127 -7.55 -10.92 -20.01
N SER A 128 -7.10 -10.71 -18.76
CA SER A 128 -7.86 -9.96 -17.73
C SER A 128 -7.61 -8.45 -17.79
N MET A 129 -6.66 -8.01 -18.62
CA MET A 129 -6.36 -6.61 -18.92
C MET A 129 -6.34 -6.43 -20.42
N VAL A 130 -7.05 -5.42 -20.92
CA VAL A 130 -7.11 -5.06 -22.33
C VAL A 130 -6.80 -3.56 -22.48
N LEU A 131 -5.75 -3.25 -23.24
CA LEU A 131 -5.39 -1.89 -23.64
C LEU A 131 -6.19 -1.48 -24.87
N ALA A 132 -6.41 -0.17 -25.06
CA ALA A 132 -7.05 0.34 -26.26
C ALA A 132 -6.16 0.12 -27.49
N ASN A 133 -4.85 0.39 -27.36
CA ASN A 133 -3.83 0.08 -28.36
C ASN A 133 -2.67 -0.69 -27.74
N ALA A 134 -2.00 -1.52 -28.54
CA ALA A 134 -0.86 -2.33 -28.07
C ALA A 134 0.36 -1.49 -27.64
N ALA A 135 0.44 -0.24 -28.10
CA ALA A 135 1.51 0.69 -27.75
C ALA A 135 1.21 1.50 -26.48
N ASP A 136 -0.02 1.48 -25.99
CA ASP A 136 -0.40 2.23 -24.79
C ASP A 136 0.27 1.63 -23.56
N GLY A 137 0.54 2.43 -22.54
CA GLY A 137 1.22 2.01 -21.33
C GLY A 137 0.97 3.02 -20.21
N VAL A 138 1.49 2.76 -19.02
CA VAL A 138 1.29 3.70 -17.91
C VAL A 138 2.03 5.00 -18.25
N ASP A 139 1.29 6.11 -18.24
CA ASP A 139 1.81 7.46 -18.44
C ASP A 139 1.78 8.23 -17.14
N TYR A 140 0.65 8.15 -16.42
CA TYR A 140 0.50 8.78 -15.12
C TYR A 140 -0.40 8.00 -14.18
N VAL A 141 -0.38 8.42 -12.91
CA VAL A 141 -1.22 7.82 -11.87
C VAL A 141 -2.05 8.85 -11.13
N GLN A 142 -3.14 8.37 -10.55
CA GLN A 142 -4.00 9.09 -9.61
C GLN A 142 -4.03 8.29 -8.31
N LEU A 143 -3.91 8.98 -7.18
CA LEU A 143 -3.78 8.40 -5.85
C LEU A 143 -4.70 9.15 -4.88
N GLY A 144 -5.30 8.43 -3.92
CA GLY A 144 -6.21 8.98 -2.92
C GLY A 144 -7.65 8.62 -3.23
N TRP A 145 -8.61 9.43 -2.79
CA TRP A 145 -10.01 9.22 -3.16
C TRP A 145 -10.26 9.64 -4.61
N VAL A 146 -9.96 8.75 -5.56
CA VAL A 146 -10.08 9.03 -7.00
C VAL A 146 -11.55 9.09 -7.43
N SER A 147 -12.37 8.11 -7.00
CA SER A 147 -13.82 8.07 -7.27
C SER A 147 -14.53 7.01 -6.41
N GLY A 148 -15.87 7.04 -6.40
CA GLY A 148 -16.71 6.00 -5.78
C GLY A 148 -16.77 6.04 -4.25
N GLY A 149 -17.72 5.29 -3.67
CA GLY A 149 -17.94 5.18 -2.23
C GLY A 149 -18.46 6.46 -1.56
N ALA A 150 -18.73 6.37 -0.27
CA ALA A 150 -19.04 7.48 0.63
C ALA A 150 -18.10 7.40 1.86
N GLY A 151 -18.10 8.38 2.77
CA GLY A 151 -17.24 8.34 3.95
C GLY A 151 -16.52 9.65 4.22
N THR A 152 -15.55 9.63 5.14
CA THR A 152 -14.91 10.86 5.64
C THR A 152 -13.54 11.13 5.01
N SER A 153 -12.79 10.08 4.61
CA SER A 153 -11.46 10.26 4.00
C SER A 153 -10.88 8.94 3.45
N VAL A 154 -10.10 9.04 2.37
CA VAL A 154 -9.05 8.05 2.04
C VAL A 154 -7.73 8.79 2.17
N VAL A 155 -6.88 8.37 3.10
CA VAL A 155 -5.54 8.95 3.27
C VAL A 155 -4.54 8.07 2.56
N VAL A 156 -3.62 8.69 1.84
CA VAL A 156 -2.56 8.02 1.09
C VAL A 156 -1.22 8.67 1.41
N ASP A 157 -0.17 7.86 1.48
CA ASP A 157 1.18 8.34 1.80
C ASP A 157 2.27 7.45 1.17
N GLY A 158 3.53 7.89 1.20
CA GLY A 158 4.71 7.08 0.88
C GLY A 158 4.73 6.51 -0.55
N PHE A 159 4.14 7.24 -1.51
CA PHE A 159 4.11 6.84 -2.90
C PHE A 159 5.52 6.79 -3.51
N GLU A 160 5.84 5.68 -4.16
CA GLU A 160 7.07 5.47 -4.91
C GLU A 160 6.79 4.63 -6.14
N SER A 161 7.44 4.95 -7.26
CA SER A 161 7.37 4.18 -8.51
C SER A 161 8.76 3.78 -8.99
N ARG A 162 8.86 2.61 -9.63
CA ARG A 162 10.09 2.06 -10.22
C ARG A 162 9.76 1.29 -11.50
N ARG A 163 10.79 0.99 -12.31
CA ARG A 163 10.64 0.29 -13.61
C ARG A 163 11.14 -1.14 -13.62
N SER A 164 11.92 -1.56 -12.63
CA SER A 164 12.64 -2.84 -12.70
C SER A 164 12.90 -3.52 -11.37
N THR A 165 12.94 -2.78 -10.26
CA THR A 165 13.18 -3.36 -8.93
C THR A 165 11.94 -3.23 -8.07
N ALA A 166 11.61 -4.30 -7.35
CA ALA A 166 10.62 -4.25 -6.29
C ALA A 166 11.02 -3.17 -5.28
N ILE A 167 10.03 -2.47 -4.73
CA ILE A 167 10.26 -1.35 -3.81
C ILE A 167 10.35 -1.90 -2.39
N GLY A 168 9.41 -2.77 -2.02
CA GLY A 168 9.26 -3.30 -0.67
C GLY A 168 8.61 -2.31 0.30
N SER A 169 8.14 -2.82 1.43
CA SER A 169 7.59 -1.99 2.50
C SER A 169 8.71 -1.26 3.27
N LEU A 170 8.44 -0.02 3.66
CA LEU A 170 9.14 0.68 4.74
C LEU A 170 9.14 -0.15 6.04
N LYS A 171 10.20 0.05 6.83
CA LYS A 171 10.43 -0.64 8.11
C LYS A 171 9.44 -0.13 9.16
N ARG A 172 8.72 -1.05 9.79
CA ARG A 172 7.59 -0.76 10.69
C ARG A 172 8.00 -0.22 12.06
N GLY A 173 9.20 -0.57 12.51
CA GLY A 173 9.72 -0.24 13.84
C GLY A 173 10.94 0.68 13.85
N ASP A 174 11.30 1.26 12.71
CA ASP A 174 12.44 2.17 12.55
C ASP A 174 11.95 3.62 12.62
N ALA A 175 11.44 4.00 13.78
CA ALA A 175 10.82 5.30 14.03
C ALA A 175 11.82 6.46 13.88
N ASN A 176 13.11 6.20 14.09
CA ASN A 176 14.17 7.18 13.97
C ASN A 176 14.91 7.15 12.62
N ASN A 177 14.51 6.26 11.70
CA ASN A 177 15.11 6.07 10.38
C ASN A 177 16.62 5.74 10.44
N SER A 178 17.06 5.03 11.48
CA SER A 178 18.44 4.55 11.65
C SER A 178 18.75 3.30 10.83
N GLY A 179 17.72 2.63 10.30
CA GLY A 179 17.84 1.40 9.54
C GLY A 179 17.79 0.13 10.40
N THR A 180 17.74 0.23 11.72
CA THR A 180 17.67 -0.91 12.66
C THR A 180 16.63 -0.65 13.74
N CYS A 181 16.15 -1.72 14.40
CA CYS A 181 15.14 -1.59 15.45
C CYS A 181 15.82 -1.57 16.81
N THR A 182 15.90 -0.39 17.40
CA THR A 182 16.60 -0.14 18.65
C THR A 182 15.64 0.37 19.74
N SER A 183 16.11 0.37 20.98
CA SER A 183 15.38 1.05 22.06
C SER A 183 15.23 2.57 21.81
N GLY A 184 16.03 3.14 20.92
CA GLY A 184 15.87 4.50 20.42
C GLY A 184 14.53 4.70 19.70
N ASP A 185 14.09 3.71 18.92
CA ASP A 185 12.82 3.75 18.19
C ASP A 185 11.62 3.69 19.13
N ALA A 186 11.69 2.84 20.16
CA ALA A 186 10.68 2.77 21.21
C ALA A 186 10.56 4.09 21.99
N THR A 187 11.71 4.73 22.26
CA THR A 187 11.76 6.03 22.94
C THR A 187 11.13 7.12 22.07
N GLN A 188 11.41 7.13 20.77
CA GLN A 188 10.85 8.10 19.83
C GLN A 188 9.33 7.96 19.71
N ALA A 189 8.82 6.73 19.58
CA ALA A 189 7.37 6.52 19.57
C ALA A 189 6.72 6.91 20.91
N LEU A 190 7.37 6.67 22.05
CA LEU A 190 6.85 7.11 23.35
C LEU A 190 6.83 8.64 23.47
N GLN A 191 7.84 9.33 22.92
CA GLN A 191 7.86 10.79 22.86
C GLN A 191 6.72 11.35 22.01
N GLU A 192 6.41 10.72 20.87
CA GLU A 192 5.27 11.08 20.02
C GLU A 192 3.93 10.88 20.76
N VAL A 193 3.75 9.74 21.44
CA VAL A 193 2.56 9.47 22.27
C VAL A 193 2.41 10.50 23.39
N ASN A 194 3.50 10.85 24.07
CA ASN A 194 3.49 11.85 25.13
C ASN A 194 3.20 13.26 24.61
N ALA A 195 3.67 13.60 23.39
CA ALA A 195 3.35 14.87 22.75
C ALA A 195 1.85 14.98 22.40
N ILE A 196 1.25 13.88 21.94
CA ILE A 196 -0.20 13.79 21.62
C ILE A 196 -1.05 13.86 22.90
N THR A 197 -0.70 13.10 23.95
CA THR A 197 -1.47 13.05 25.21
C THR A 197 -1.27 14.28 26.10
N GLY A 198 -0.15 14.99 25.94
CA GLY A 198 0.15 16.23 26.65
C GLY A 198 -0.54 17.49 26.11
N ASN A 199 -1.47 17.37 25.14
CA ASN A 199 -2.17 18.47 24.45
C ASN A 199 -1.25 19.45 23.68
N ASN A 200 0.01 19.09 23.40
CA ASN A 200 0.90 19.98 22.66
C ASN A 200 0.68 19.92 21.16
N GLU A 201 0.03 18.87 20.63
CA GLU A 201 -0.18 18.71 19.19
C GLU A 201 -1.55 18.09 18.86
N THR A 202 -2.40 18.86 18.19
CA THR A 202 -3.68 18.42 17.63
C THR A 202 -3.47 17.91 16.21
N GLY A 203 -3.25 16.59 16.06
CA GLY A 203 -3.32 15.89 14.78
C GLY A 203 -2.12 15.00 14.47
N LEU A 204 -2.34 14.07 13.54
CA LEU A 204 -1.29 13.21 12.96
C LEU A 204 -0.24 14.10 12.27
N LYS A 205 1.02 14.02 12.67
CA LYS A 205 2.14 14.60 11.91
C LYS A 205 2.63 13.62 10.86
N LEU A 206 3.09 14.17 9.73
CA LEU A 206 3.84 13.42 8.72
C LEU A 206 5.03 12.71 9.38
N GLY A 207 5.12 11.40 9.18
CA GLY A 207 6.19 10.56 9.72
C GLY A 207 5.98 10.02 11.14
N GLN A 208 4.80 10.19 11.76
CA GLN A 208 4.52 9.57 13.06
C GLN A 208 4.37 8.05 12.98
N THR A 209 4.90 7.35 13.98
CA THR A 209 5.01 5.89 13.92
C THR A 209 3.74 5.20 14.43
N ASP A 210 2.83 4.86 13.52
CA ASP A 210 1.70 3.93 13.76
C ASP A 210 2.18 2.48 13.54
N CYS A 211 3.00 2.00 14.47
CA CYS A 211 3.56 0.66 14.39
C CYS A 211 2.46 -0.38 14.31
N ASN A 212 1.35 -0.27 15.03
CA ASN A 212 0.33 -1.32 15.05
C ASN A 212 -0.68 -1.27 13.89
N GLU A 213 -0.58 -0.25 13.04
CA GLU A 213 -1.37 -0.01 11.83
C GLU A 213 -2.87 0.12 12.11
N ASN A 214 -3.23 0.73 13.25
CA ASN A 214 -4.62 0.90 13.66
C ASN A 214 -5.25 2.23 13.23
N GLY A 215 -4.49 3.08 12.54
CA GLY A 215 -4.94 4.40 12.10
C GLY A 215 -4.85 5.48 13.19
N SER A 216 -4.14 5.23 14.30
CA SER A 216 -4.00 6.15 15.43
C SER A 216 -2.70 5.89 16.19
N VAL A 217 -2.00 6.97 16.58
CA VAL A 217 -0.75 6.86 17.36
C VAL A 217 -1.08 6.83 18.85
N THR A 218 -0.77 5.72 19.51
CA THR A 218 -1.11 5.43 20.90
C THR A 218 0.04 4.72 21.63
N SER A 219 -0.08 4.52 22.96
CA SER A 219 0.87 3.69 23.71
C SER A 219 0.94 2.23 23.22
N GLY A 220 -0.07 1.78 22.45
CA GLY A 220 -0.03 0.51 21.74
C GLY A 220 1.08 0.46 20.68
N ASP A 221 1.42 1.59 20.06
CA ASP A 221 2.48 1.70 19.05
C ASP A 221 3.86 1.61 19.67
N SER A 222 4.10 2.28 20.80
CA SER A 222 5.33 2.12 21.57
C SER A 222 5.52 0.67 22.02
N THR A 223 4.44 0.00 22.45
CA THR A 223 4.46 -1.42 22.82
C THR A 223 4.78 -2.31 21.61
N CYS A 224 4.20 -2.02 20.45
CA CYS A 224 4.47 -2.71 19.19
C CYS A 224 5.96 -2.63 18.83
N ILE A 225 6.58 -1.45 18.91
CA ILE A 225 8.01 -1.26 18.64
C ILE A 225 8.87 -1.98 19.69
N LEU A 226 8.55 -1.85 20.99
CA LEU A 226 9.27 -2.56 22.05
C LEU A 226 9.28 -4.07 21.84
N ASN A 227 8.15 -4.64 21.41
CA ASN A 227 8.08 -6.06 21.10
C ASN A 227 8.97 -6.42 19.89
N MET A 228 9.10 -5.54 18.89
CA MET A 228 10.02 -5.75 17.76
C MET A 228 11.49 -5.66 18.18
N VAL A 229 11.85 -4.67 19.00
CA VAL A 229 13.21 -4.50 19.55
C VAL A 229 13.61 -5.72 20.37
N ASN A 230 12.71 -6.20 21.23
CA ASN A 230 12.93 -7.41 22.03
C ASN A 230 13.11 -8.64 21.14
N ALA A 231 12.30 -8.77 20.08
CA ALA A 231 12.41 -9.89 19.14
C ALA A 231 13.71 -9.83 18.32
N ASP A 232 14.14 -8.64 17.89
CA ASP A 232 15.39 -8.45 17.15
C ASP A 232 16.61 -8.76 18.03
N THR A 233 16.62 -8.23 19.27
CA THR A 233 17.63 -8.54 20.29
C THR A 233 17.72 -10.05 20.55
N ALA A 234 16.57 -10.73 20.73
CA ALA A 234 16.52 -12.17 20.93
C ALA A 234 17.04 -12.98 19.72
N SER A 235 17.01 -12.39 18.52
CA SER A 235 17.53 -12.99 17.28
C SER A 235 18.97 -12.62 16.96
N GLY A 236 19.66 -11.88 17.84
CA GLY A 236 21.02 -11.40 17.61
C GLY A 236 21.14 -10.26 16.59
N GLY A 237 20.09 -9.44 16.42
CA GLY A 237 20.09 -8.28 15.51
C GLY A 237 19.87 -8.63 14.03
N THR A 238 19.27 -9.78 13.74
CA THR A 238 19.09 -10.29 12.38
C THR A 238 17.73 -9.94 11.77
N ARG A 239 16.80 -9.35 12.54
CA ARG A 239 15.44 -9.02 12.10
C ARG A 239 15.33 -7.54 11.79
N VAL A 240 15.26 -7.24 10.49
CA VAL A 240 15.08 -5.86 10.01
C VAL A 240 13.61 -5.43 10.19
N CYS A 241 13.26 -4.93 11.38
CA CYS A 241 12.10 -4.07 11.64
C CYS A 241 10.77 -4.42 10.95
N GLY A 242 10.35 -5.68 11.01
CA GLY A 242 9.07 -6.10 10.43
C GLY A 242 9.03 -6.12 8.90
N MET A 243 10.18 -6.11 8.22
CA MET A 243 10.26 -6.52 6.81
C MET A 243 9.96 -8.02 6.69
N PRO A 244 9.30 -8.46 5.60
CA PRO A 244 9.40 -9.83 5.17
C PRO A 244 10.88 -10.16 4.93
N ILE A 245 11.41 -11.10 5.70
CA ILE A 245 12.57 -11.90 5.25
C ILE A 245 12.01 -12.80 4.15
N THR A 246 11.99 -12.30 2.92
CA THR A 246 11.90 -13.20 1.75
C THR A 246 13.28 -13.80 1.50
N PRO A 247 13.33 -15.06 1.03
CA PRO A 247 14.49 -15.96 1.15
C PRO A 247 15.78 -15.46 0.50
#